data_AF-A0A0K6HNH0-F1
#
_entry.id   AF-A0A0K6HNH0-F1
#
_cell.length_a   1.000
_cell.length_b   1.000
_cell.length_c   1.000
_cell.angle_alpha   90.00
_cell.angle_beta   90.00
_cell.angle_gamma   90.00
#
_symmetry.space_group_name_H-M   'P 1'
#
loop_
_entity.id
_entity.type
_entity.pdbx_description
1 polymer ?
#
loop_
_entity_poly.entity_id
_entity_poly.type
_entity_poly.pdbx_seq_one_letter_code
_entity_poly.pdbx_strand_id
1 'polypeptide(L)'
;MDKRIATLAEAVAGIPDGASVMIGGFGGSGAPIELIHALIDRYLATGSPKNLTVINNNAGNGHVGIAALIEQGMVAKMVCSFPRSADPRVFTELYLSGKIELELVPQGTLAERIRAGGAGIPAFYTPTAYGTDLAKGKPVAEFDGRHYVQERWLKADFALIKAETGDTHGNLTYRMAARNFGPVMAMAAACTIVQVSRAVEAGSIDPETVITPGIFVDMIVEVPSPQQEEALNRAGAHHP
;
A
#
# COMPACT_ATOMS: atom_id res chain seq x y z
N MET A 1 -22.43 -5.11 13.06
CA MET A 1 -21.93 -5.10 11.67
C MET A 1 -20.77 -6.06 11.65
N ASP A 2 -20.77 -7.05 10.75
CA ASP A 2 -19.64 -7.98 10.59
C ASP A 2 -18.95 -7.65 9.27
N LYS A 3 -17.66 -7.28 9.35
CA LYS A 3 -16.85 -6.85 8.20
C LYS A 3 -16.03 -7.99 7.59
N ARG A 4 -16.18 -9.22 8.09
CA ARG A 4 -15.48 -10.38 7.54
C ARG A 4 -16.01 -10.71 6.14
N ILE A 5 -15.10 -11.02 5.24
CA ILE A 5 -15.37 -11.55 3.91
C ILE A 5 -14.77 -12.94 3.78
N ALA A 6 -15.47 -13.81 3.05
CA ALA A 6 -15.15 -15.24 3.05
C ALA A 6 -13.88 -15.56 2.26
N THR A 7 -13.63 -14.84 1.16
CA THR A 7 -12.54 -15.17 0.25
C THR A 7 -11.74 -13.96 -0.21
N LEU A 8 -10.47 -14.19 -0.57
CA LEU A 8 -9.59 -13.18 -1.17
C LEU A 8 -10.13 -12.67 -2.51
N ALA A 9 -10.74 -13.56 -3.31
CA ALA A 9 -11.30 -13.22 -4.61
C ALA A 9 -12.47 -12.22 -4.47
N GLU A 10 -13.38 -12.45 -3.52
CA GLU A 10 -14.47 -11.52 -3.22
C GLU A 10 -13.93 -10.19 -2.68
N ALA A 11 -12.89 -10.22 -1.83
CA ALA A 11 -12.28 -9.04 -1.25
C ALA A 11 -11.77 -8.05 -2.31
N VAL A 12 -11.19 -8.55 -3.41
CA VAL A 12 -10.62 -7.70 -4.48
C VAL A 12 -11.53 -7.51 -5.69
N ALA A 13 -12.73 -8.10 -5.68
CA ALA A 13 -13.65 -8.07 -6.82
C ALA A 13 -14.10 -6.65 -7.20
N GLY A 14 -14.18 -5.74 -6.22
CA GLY A 14 -14.65 -4.36 -6.41
C GLY A 14 -13.63 -3.40 -7.02
N ILE A 15 -12.37 -3.80 -7.22
CA ILE A 15 -11.31 -2.91 -7.71
C ILE A 15 -11.43 -2.74 -9.24
N PRO A 16 -11.70 -1.53 -9.78
CA PRO A 16 -11.85 -1.32 -11.21
C PRO A 16 -10.51 -1.04 -11.91
N ASP A 17 -10.53 -1.02 -13.25
CA ASP A 17 -9.44 -0.46 -14.06
C ASP A 17 -9.17 1.01 -13.68
N GLY A 18 -7.91 1.43 -13.70
CA GLY A 18 -7.53 2.81 -13.42
C GLY A 18 -7.53 3.21 -11.95
N ALA A 19 -7.87 2.30 -11.03
CA ALA A 19 -7.92 2.59 -9.61
C ALA A 19 -6.55 2.98 -9.03
N SER A 20 -6.57 3.91 -8.07
CA SER A 20 -5.44 4.15 -7.18
C SER A 20 -5.50 3.20 -5.99
N VAL A 21 -4.44 2.42 -5.78
CA VAL A 21 -4.36 1.38 -4.76
C VAL A 21 -3.14 1.61 -3.88
N MET A 22 -3.37 1.90 -2.61
CA MET A 22 -2.35 1.83 -1.56
C MET A 22 -2.12 0.37 -1.19
N ILE A 23 -0.86 -0.05 -1.17
CA ILE A 23 -0.49 -1.40 -0.74
C ILE A 23 0.43 -1.26 0.46
N GLY A 24 0.06 -1.87 1.58
CA GLY A 24 0.87 -1.88 2.80
C GLY A 24 2.18 -2.63 2.64
N GLY A 25 3.11 -2.42 3.58
CA GLY A 25 4.39 -3.11 3.63
C GLY A 25 5.61 -2.20 3.53
N PHE A 26 6.74 -2.72 4.00
CA PHE A 26 8.07 -2.14 3.83
C PHE A 26 9.02 -3.28 3.45
N GLY A 27 9.43 -3.35 2.17
CA GLY A 27 9.86 -4.63 1.60
C GLY A 27 8.77 -5.68 1.77
N GLY A 28 9.12 -6.91 2.17
CA GLY A 28 8.14 -7.96 2.46
C GLY A 28 7.46 -7.85 3.83
N SER A 29 8.00 -7.04 4.76
CA SER A 29 7.44 -6.89 6.10
C SER A 29 6.07 -6.20 6.05
N GLY A 30 5.01 -6.93 6.40
CA GLY A 30 3.64 -6.41 6.35
C GLY A 30 3.06 -6.28 4.93
N ALA A 31 3.68 -6.90 3.93
CA ALA A 31 3.12 -6.94 2.58
C ALA A 31 1.91 -7.90 2.54
N PRO A 32 0.74 -7.48 2.00
CA PRO A 32 -0.44 -8.32 1.87
C PRO A 32 -0.37 -9.20 0.60
N ILE A 33 0.58 -10.14 0.58
CA ILE A 33 0.93 -10.95 -0.60
C ILE A 33 -0.29 -11.63 -1.22
N GLU A 34 -1.14 -12.25 -0.40
CA GLU A 34 -2.30 -13.00 -0.86
C GLU A 34 -3.37 -12.11 -1.51
N LEU A 35 -3.59 -10.90 -0.98
CA LEU A 35 -4.50 -9.93 -1.62
C LEU A 35 -3.93 -9.44 -2.96
N ILE A 36 -2.61 -9.23 -3.05
CA ILE A 36 -1.96 -8.84 -4.30
C ILE A 36 -2.06 -9.96 -5.34
N HIS A 37 -1.80 -11.20 -4.93
CA HIS A 37 -1.92 -12.39 -5.78
C HIS A 37 -3.36 -12.61 -6.26
N ALA A 38 -4.36 -12.46 -5.39
CA ALA A 38 -5.77 -12.54 -5.78
C ALA A 38 -6.16 -11.46 -6.81
N LEU A 39 -5.59 -10.26 -6.70
CA LEU A 39 -5.81 -9.19 -7.69
C LEU A 39 -5.22 -9.54 -9.06
N ILE A 40 -4.03 -10.15 -9.07
CA ILE A 40 -3.37 -10.67 -10.29
C ILE A 40 -4.22 -11.79 -10.91
N ASP A 41 -4.64 -12.76 -10.11
CA ASP A 41 -5.42 -13.91 -10.58
C ASP A 41 -6.74 -13.45 -11.22
N ARG A 42 -7.40 -12.45 -10.62
CA ARG A 42 -8.59 -11.83 -11.19
C ARG A 42 -8.29 -11.15 -12.53
N TYR A 43 -7.18 -10.43 -12.65
CA TYR A 43 -6.76 -9.81 -13.91
C TYR A 43 -6.51 -10.86 -14.99
N LEU A 44 -5.84 -11.97 -14.67
CA LEU A 44 -5.59 -13.05 -15.63
C LEU A 44 -6.89 -13.72 -16.08
N ALA A 45 -7.84 -13.90 -15.16
CA ALA A 45 -9.13 -14.52 -15.46
C ALA A 45 -10.08 -13.62 -16.26
N THR A 46 -9.99 -12.29 -16.10
CA THR A 46 -11.03 -11.36 -16.60
C THR A 46 -10.51 -10.24 -17.50
N GLY A 47 -9.20 -10.02 -17.55
CA GLY A 47 -8.55 -8.86 -18.16
C GLY A 47 -8.65 -7.57 -17.34
N SER A 48 -9.12 -7.63 -16.08
CA SER A 48 -9.31 -6.49 -15.17
C SER A 48 -9.05 -6.88 -13.70
N PRO A 49 -8.44 -6.01 -12.86
CA PRO A 49 -8.13 -4.62 -13.13
C PRO A 49 -6.76 -4.39 -13.78
N LYS A 50 -6.66 -3.34 -14.59
CA LYS A 50 -5.41 -2.86 -15.21
C LYS A 50 -5.28 -1.35 -15.12
N ASN A 51 -4.13 -0.82 -15.56
CA ASN A 51 -3.80 0.61 -15.52
C ASN A 51 -3.84 1.21 -14.11
N LEU A 52 -3.42 0.42 -13.11
CA LEU A 52 -3.46 0.83 -11.71
C LEU A 52 -2.41 1.90 -11.39
N THR A 53 -2.76 2.81 -10.48
CA THR A 53 -1.77 3.63 -9.77
C THR A 53 -1.47 3.00 -8.43
N VAL A 54 -0.29 2.41 -8.28
CA VAL A 54 0.13 1.72 -7.05
C VAL A 54 0.94 2.67 -6.17
N ILE A 55 0.53 2.79 -4.90
CA ILE A 55 1.20 3.59 -3.88
C ILE A 55 1.78 2.64 -2.83
N ASN A 56 3.09 2.55 -2.75
CA ASN A 56 3.80 1.72 -1.78
C ASN A 56 5.15 2.35 -1.41
N ASN A 57 5.75 1.92 -0.30
CA ASN A 57 7.08 2.37 0.05
C ASN A 57 8.14 2.01 -1.01
N ASN A 58 8.01 0.84 -1.64
CA ASN A 58 8.90 0.20 -2.60
C ASN A 58 8.18 -0.17 -3.91
N ALA A 59 8.92 -0.71 -4.89
CA ALA A 59 8.38 -1.21 -6.16
C ALA A 59 8.39 -2.75 -6.29
N GLY A 60 8.43 -3.47 -5.16
CA GLY A 60 8.50 -4.93 -5.13
C GLY A 60 9.90 -5.52 -5.39
N ASN A 61 10.05 -6.82 -5.14
CA ASN A 61 11.30 -7.57 -5.38
C ASN A 61 11.01 -9.00 -5.82
N GLY A 62 11.79 -9.53 -6.77
CA GLY A 62 11.63 -10.89 -7.29
C GLY A 62 10.43 -10.98 -8.24
N HIS A 63 9.66 -12.07 -8.14
CA HIS A 63 8.57 -12.42 -9.08
C HIS A 63 7.24 -12.67 -8.37
N VAL A 64 7.04 -12.05 -7.21
CA VAL A 64 5.82 -12.16 -6.40
C VAL A 64 5.36 -10.77 -5.94
N GLY A 65 4.17 -10.68 -5.33
CA GLY A 65 3.66 -9.43 -4.78
C GLY A 65 3.61 -8.30 -5.81
N ILE A 66 4.09 -7.12 -5.44
CA ILE A 66 4.07 -5.92 -6.30
C ILE A 66 4.89 -6.14 -7.58
N ALA A 67 6.01 -6.87 -7.50
CA ALA A 67 6.84 -7.14 -8.67
C ALA A 67 6.07 -7.96 -9.72
N ALA A 68 5.36 -9.00 -9.29
CA ALA A 68 4.47 -9.78 -10.16
C ALA A 68 3.37 -8.90 -10.79
N LEU A 69 2.76 -8.00 -10.01
CA LEU A 69 1.71 -7.10 -10.51
C LEU A 69 2.24 -6.17 -11.63
N ILE A 70 3.49 -5.71 -11.48
CA ILE A 70 4.22 -4.94 -12.51
C ILE A 70 4.54 -5.82 -13.73
N GLU A 71 5.02 -7.05 -13.53
CA GLU A 71 5.33 -8.01 -14.61
C GLU A 71 4.13 -8.31 -15.51
N GLN A 72 2.94 -8.42 -14.93
CA GLN A 72 1.70 -8.66 -15.68
C GLN A 72 1.20 -7.42 -16.44
N GLY A 73 1.88 -6.28 -16.34
CA GLY A 73 1.51 -5.03 -17.02
C GLY A 73 0.26 -4.36 -16.43
N MET A 74 -0.09 -4.65 -15.18
CA MET A 74 -1.28 -4.11 -14.53
C MET A 74 -1.07 -2.69 -14.01
N VAL A 75 0.17 -2.24 -13.81
CA VAL A 75 0.52 -0.92 -13.26
C VAL A 75 0.77 0.08 -14.38
N ALA A 76 0.08 1.22 -14.34
CA ALA A 76 0.39 2.38 -15.19
C ALA A 76 1.30 3.39 -14.47
N LYS A 77 1.17 3.52 -13.14
CA LYS A 77 1.96 4.47 -12.35
C LYS A 77 2.36 3.90 -11.00
N MET A 78 3.60 4.13 -10.60
CA MET A 78 4.11 3.88 -9.25
C MET A 78 4.33 5.21 -8.52
N VAL A 79 3.83 5.31 -7.28
CA VAL A 79 4.20 6.36 -6.33
C VAL A 79 4.96 5.68 -5.19
N CYS A 80 6.26 5.92 -5.08
CA CYS A 80 7.06 5.25 -4.06
C CYS A 80 8.27 6.07 -3.59
N SER A 81 8.89 5.61 -2.51
CA SER A 81 10.06 6.27 -1.93
C SER A 81 11.38 5.65 -2.33
N PHE A 82 11.34 4.35 -2.66
CA PHE A 82 12.51 3.59 -3.00
C PHE A 82 12.19 2.55 -4.09
N PRO A 83 12.24 2.94 -5.39
CA PRO A 83 11.88 2.07 -6.51
C PRO A 83 12.93 0.99 -6.80
N ARG A 84 14.13 1.09 -6.22
CA ARG A 84 15.22 0.16 -6.47
C ARG A 84 15.16 -1.01 -5.48
N SER A 85 15.03 -2.22 -5.98
CA SER A 85 15.15 -3.45 -5.19
C SER A 85 16.43 -4.21 -5.56
N ALA A 86 16.65 -5.38 -4.96
CA ALA A 86 17.85 -6.19 -5.21
C ALA A 86 17.84 -6.78 -6.64
N ASP A 87 16.67 -7.04 -7.21
CA ASP A 87 16.48 -7.39 -8.62
C ASP A 87 15.38 -6.51 -9.26
N PRO A 88 15.70 -5.26 -9.67
CA PRO A 88 14.70 -4.31 -10.15
C PRO A 88 14.45 -4.43 -11.66
N ARG A 89 14.84 -5.54 -12.31
CA ARG A 89 14.92 -5.64 -13.78
C ARG A 89 13.63 -5.22 -14.48
N VAL A 90 12.50 -5.79 -14.05
CA VAL A 90 11.20 -5.56 -14.69
C VAL A 90 10.76 -4.11 -14.54
N PHE A 91 10.76 -3.57 -13.32
CA PHE A 91 10.38 -2.18 -13.10
C PHE A 91 11.27 -1.22 -13.89
N THR A 92 12.60 -1.45 -13.86
CA THR A 92 13.56 -0.57 -14.55
C THR A 92 13.34 -0.57 -16.06
N GLU A 93 13.12 -1.73 -16.67
CA GLU A 93 12.84 -1.84 -18.10
C GLU A 93 11.53 -1.14 -18.50
N LEU A 94 10.45 -1.39 -17.74
CA LEU A 94 9.15 -0.77 -18.02
C LEU A 94 9.18 0.75 -17.80
N TYR A 95 9.91 1.23 -16.79
CA TYR A 95 10.10 2.66 -16.56
C TYR A 95 10.91 3.31 -17.69
N LEU A 96 12.06 2.74 -18.07
CA LEU A 96 12.92 3.28 -19.12
C LEU A 96 12.26 3.23 -20.52
N SER A 97 11.36 2.28 -20.75
CA SER A 97 10.55 2.22 -21.97
C SER A 97 9.31 3.12 -21.94
N GLY A 98 9.06 3.84 -20.84
CA GLY A 98 7.91 4.74 -20.69
C GLY A 98 6.57 4.04 -20.52
N LYS A 99 6.56 2.73 -20.23
CA LYS A 99 5.34 1.95 -19.99
C LYS A 99 4.78 2.13 -18.58
N ILE A 100 5.61 2.53 -17.62
CA ILE A 100 5.22 2.84 -16.25
C ILE A 100 5.72 4.23 -15.87
N GLU A 101 4.83 5.06 -15.36
CA GLU A 101 5.18 6.34 -14.74
C GLU A 101 5.71 6.14 -13.32
N LEU A 102 6.66 6.99 -12.90
CA LEU A 102 7.18 7.01 -11.53
C LEU A 102 7.05 8.40 -10.91
N GLU A 103 6.38 8.48 -9.77
CA GLU A 103 6.45 9.62 -8.86
C GLU A 103 7.31 9.24 -7.65
N LEU A 104 8.57 9.69 -7.65
CA LEU A 104 9.49 9.48 -6.54
C LEU A 104 9.21 10.49 -5.41
N VAL A 105 8.96 9.98 -4.20
CA VAL A 105 8.61 10.81 -3.04
C VAL A 105 9.47 10.43 -1.84
N PRO A 106 10.14 11.38 -1.14
CA PRO A 106 10.90 11.05 0.06
C PRO A 106 10.03 10.30 1.08
N GLN A 107 10.55 9.24 1.71
CA GLN A 107 9.72 8.32 2.51
C GLN A 107 8.91 9.01 3.61
N GLY A 108 9.52 9.94 4.36
CA GLY A 108 8.82 10.72 5.38
C GLY A 108 7.72 11.60 4.78
N THR A 109 7.98 12.21 3.62
CA THR A 109 6.96 12.95 2.87
C THR A 109 5.84 12.04 2.39
N LEU A 110 6.14 10.84 1.88
CA LEU A 110 5.12 9.88 1.44
C LEU A 110 4.18 9.51 2.60
N ALA A 111 4.75 9.15 3.75
CA ALA A 111 3.98 8.84 4.95
C ALA A 111 3.09 10.02 5.40
N GLU A 112 3.64 11.23 5.41
CA GLU A 112 2.90 12.42 5.83
C GLU A 112 1.84 12.85 4.82
N ARG A 113 2.07 12.68 3.51
CA ARG A 113 1.05 12.90 2.46
C ARG A 113 -0.14 11.96 2.65
N ILE A 114 0.11 10.68 2.93
CA ILE A 114 -0.93 9.69 3.20
C ILE A 114 -1.69 10.06 4.50
N ARG A 115 -0.96 10.34 5.59
CA ARG A 115 -1.57 10.76 6.87
C ARG A 115 -2.42 12.02 6.70
N ALA A 116 -1.93 13.02 5.98
CA ALA A 116 -2.67 14.24 5.65
C ALA A 116 -3.93 13.95 4.84
N GLY A 117 -3.87 12.98 3.92
CA GLY A 117 -5.03 12.47 3.17
C GLY A 117 -6.12 11.93 4.08
N GLY A 118 -5.77 11.06 5.02
CA GLY A 118 -6.73 10.50 5.97
C GLY A 118 -7.23 11.48 7.03
N ALA A 119 -6.46 12.53 7.33
CA ALA A 119 -6.86 13.59 8.25
C ALA A 119 -7.62 14.75 7.57
N GLY A 120 -7.79 14.72 6.24
CA GLY A 120 -8.45 15.81 5.52
C GLY A 120 -7.63 17.11 5.44
N ILE A 121 -6.29 17.03 5.52
CA ILE A 121 -5.38 18.18 5.45
C ILE A 121 -4.85 18.31 4.00
N PRO A 122 -5.27 19.33 3.23
CA PRO A 122 -4.99 19.40 1.79
C PRO A 122 -3.53 19.60 1.42
N ALA A 123 -2.77 20.27 2.28
CA ALA A 123 -1.35 20.53 2.08
C ALA A 123 -0.65 20.77 3.43
N PHE A 124 0.65 20.51 3.44
CA PHE A 124 1.55 20.82 4.56
C PHE A 124 2.91 21.25 4.02
N TYR A 125 3.74 21.86 4.87
CA TYR A 125 5.11 22.25 4.54
C TYR A 125 6.12 21.33 5.22
N THR A 126 7.11 20.86 4.47
CA THR A 126 8.23 20.04 4.98
C THR A 126 9.56 20.56 4.44
N PRO A 127 10.65 20.54 5.24
CA PRO A 127 11.95 20.95 4.71
C PRO A 127 12.55 19.87 3.79
N THR A 128 12.01 18.65 3.82
CA THR A 128 12.43 17.55 2.96
C THR A 128 12.25 17.92 1.48
N ALA A 129 13.19 17.50 0.65
CA ALA A 129 13.31 17.82 -0.78
C ALA A 129 13.72 19.25 -1.16
N TYR A 130 13.71 20.23 -0.24
CA TYR A 130 14.20 21.57 -0.56
C TYR A 130 15.64 21.53 -1.11
N GLY A 131 15.90 22.27 -2.19
CA GLY A 131 17.20 22.30 -2.86
C GLY A 131 17.50 21.08 -3.75
N THR A 132 16.54 20.17 -3.96
CA THR A 132 16.68 18.99 -4.82
C THR A 132 15.73 19.06 -6.02
N ASP A 133 15.92 18.15 -6.99
CA ASP A 133 15.00 18.02 -8.14
C ASP A 133 13.56 17.72 -7.73
N LEU A 134 13.34 17.09 -6.57
CA LEU A 134 12.02 16.74 -6.05
C LEU A 134 11.19 17.95 -5.58
N ALA A 135 11.82 19.12 -5.43
CA ALA A 135 11.13 20.38 -5.09
C ALA A 135 10.76 21.22 -6.32
N LYS A 136 11.24 20.87 -7.52
CA LYS A 136 10.99 21.66 -8.74
C LYS A 136 9.49 21.78 -9.01
N GLY A 137 9.03 23.01 -9.24
CA GLY A 137 7.62 23.31 -9.53
C GLY A 137 6.68 23.29 -8.32
N LYS A 138 7.18 23.01 -7.10
CA LYS A 138 6.37 23.05 -5.88
C LYS A 138 6.46 24.41 -5.19
N PRO A 139 5.38 24.90 -4.55
CA PRO A 139 5.44 26.12 -3.74
C PRO A 139 6.45 25.98 -2.59
N VAL A 140 7.19 27.06 -2.32
CA VAL A 140 8.14 27.15 -1.20
C VAL A 140 7.74 28.29 -0.28
N ALA A 141 7.88 28.08 1.02
CA ALA A 141 7.73 29.11 2.04
C ALA A 141 8.93 29.08 2.99
N GLU A 142 9.19 30.21 3.64
CA GLU A 142 10.22 30.33 4.68
C GLU A 142 9.56 30.43 6.05
N PHE A 143 10.05 29.63 6.99
CA PHE A 143 9.67 29.66 8.40
C PHE A 143 10.96 29.70 9.23
N ASP A 144 11.09 30.70 10.09
CA ASP A 144 12.23 30.87 11.01
C ASP A 144 13.61 30.78 10.32
N GLY A 145 13.75 31.40 9.14
CA GLY A 145 15.01 31.40 8.38
C GLY A 145 15.31 30.11 7.62
N ARG A 146 14.36 29.16 7.56
CA ARG A 146 14.50 27.88 6.84
C ARG A 146 13.42 27.72 5.77
N HIS A 147 13.80 27.21 4.61
CA HIS A 147 12.87 26.95 3.52
C HIS A 147 12.20 25.57 3.62
N TYR A 148 10.92 25.55 3.27
CA TYR A 148 10.06 24.38 3.27
C TYR A 148 9.31 24.28 1.95
N VAL A 149 9.14 23.05 1.47
CA VAL A 149 8.38 22.72 0.27
C VAL A 149 6.95 22.37 0.67
N GLN A 150 5.96 22.93 -0.04
CA GLN A 150 4.57 22.54 0.13
C GLN A 150 4.33 21.18 -0.55
N GLU A 151 3.81 20.22 0.21
CA GLU A 151 3.39 18.91 -0.27
C GLU A 151 1.88 18.78 -0.15
N ARG A 152 1.26 18.07 -1.08
CA ARG A 152 -0.19 17.83 -1.13
C ARG A 152 -0.51 16.49 -0.51
N TRP A 153 -1.69 16.33 0.09
CA TRP A 153 -2.16 15.02 0.53
C TRP A 153 -2.04 13.94 -0.56
N LEU A 154 -2.09 12.68 -0.14
CA LEU A 154 -2.22 11.54 -1.03
C LEU A 154 -3.37 10.68 -0.53
N LYS A 155 -4.36 10.46 -1.39
CA LYS A 155 -5.52 9.60 -1.16
C LYS A 155 -5.54 8.51 -2.22
N ALA A 156 -6.26 7.43 -1.95
CA ALA A 156 -6.44 6.33 -2.89
C ALA A 156 -7.90 5.86 -2.92
N ASP A 157 -8.27 5.13 -3.95
CA ASP A 157 -9.59 4.50 -4.03
C ASP A 157 -9.63 3.28 -3.12
N PHE A 158 -8.55 2.50 -3.09
CA PHE A 158 -8.43 1.28 -2.28
C PHE A 158 -7.14 1.24 -1.45
N ALA A 159 -7.20 0.57 -0.31
CA ALA A 159 -6.03 0.13 0.43
C ALA A 159 -6.05 -1.38 0.64
N LEU A 160 -4.94 -2.05 0.30
CA LEU A 160 -4.67 -3.46 0.64
C LEU A 160 -3.67 -3.48 1.79
N ILE A 161 -4.05 -4.05 2.93
CA ILE A 161 -3.25 -4.01 4.17
C ILE A 161 -3.13 -5.40 4.78
N LYS A 162 -1.99 -5.68 5.42
CA LYS A 162 -1.81 -6.84 6.30
C LYS A 162 -1.77 -6.40 7.76
N ALA A 163 -2.54 -7.09 8.61
CA ALA A 163 -2.53 -6.90 10.05
C ALA A 163 -2.40 -8.25 10.77
N GLU A 164 -2.15 -8.22 12.08
CA GLU A 164 -1.95 -9.43 12.88
C GLU A 164 -3.28 -10.03 13.33
N THR A 165 -4.17 -9.19 13.87
CA THR A 165 -5.50 -9.61 14.33
C THR A 165 -6.52 -8.55 13.96
N GLY A 166 -7.69 -8.98 13.50
CA GLY A 166 -8.84 -8.11 13.22
C GLY A 166 -10.12 -8.65 13.86
N ASP A 167 -10.94 -7.78 14.45
CA ASP A 167 -12.26 -8.17 14.95
C ASP A 167 -13.38 -7.94 13.92
N THR A 168 -14.60 -8.42 14.22
CA THR A 168 -15.77 -8.26 13.33
C THR A 168 -16.16 -6.80 13.04
N HIS A 169 -15.73 -5.84 13.87
CA HIS A 169 -15.98 -4.42 13.68
C HIS A 169 -14.89 -3.72 12.87
N GLY A 170 -13.77 -4.39 12.59
CA GLY A 170 -12.66 -3.83 11.83
C GLY A 170 -11.46 -3.39 12.68
N ASN A 171 -11.49 -3.54 14.01
CA ASN A 171 -10.38 -3.08 14.84
C ASN A 171 -9.15 -3.95 14.61
N LEU A 172 -7.99 -3.33 14.38
CA LEU A 172 -6.77 -4.05 14.02
C LEU A 172 -5.65 -3.87 15.04
N THR A 173 -4.92 -4.95 15.26
CA THR A 173 -3.58 -4.94 15.86
C THR A 173 -2.53 -5.33 14.82
N TYR A 174 -1.28 -4.97 15.06
CA TYR A 174 -0.15 -5.26 14.17
C TYR A 174 1.02 -5.85 14.95
N ARG A 175 1.86 -6.61 14.25
CA ARG A 175 3.06 -7.20 14.85
C ARG A 175 4.32 -6.44 14.45
N MET A 176 4.87 -5.70 15.40
CA MET A 176 6.19 -5.04 15.26
C MET A 176 6.28 -4.18 13.98
N ALA A 177 7.35 -4.32 13.20
CA ALA A 177 7.61 -3.54 11.99
C ALA A 177 6.64 -3.85 10.82
N ALA A 178 5.87 -4.94 10.88
CA ALA A 178 4.83 -5.22 9.88
C ALA A 178 3.67 -4.20 9.93
N ARG A 179 3.63 -3.33 10.95
CA ARG A 179 2.70 -2.19 11.06
C ARG A 179 2.93 -1.14 9.96
N ASN A 180 4.17 -0.71 9.79
CA ASN A 180 4.64 0.31 8.84
C ASN A 180 3.58 1.33 8.36
N PHE A 181 3.21 1.31 7.08
CA PHE A 181 2.28 2.24 6.45
C PHE A 181 0.80 1.86 6.62
N GLY A 182 0.50 0.65 7.10
CA GLY A 182 -0.85 0.10 7.17
C GLY A 182 -1.86 1.07 7.81
N PRO A 183 -1.65 1.55 9.05
CA PRO A 183 -2.61 2.43 9.71
C PRO A 183 -2.90 3.73 8.95
N VAL A 184 -1.86 4.39 8.40
CA VAL A 184 -2.08 5.66 7.67
C VAL A 184 -2.74 5.43 6.31
N MET A 185 -2.45 4.31 5.64
CA MET A 185 -3.12 3.94 4.39
C MET A 185 -4.60 3.62 4.61
N ALA A 186 -4.95 2.93 5.70
CA ALA A 186 -6.34 2.62 6.04
C ALA A 186 -7.19 3.89 6.16
N MET A 187 -6.61 4.95 6.73
CA MET A 187 -7.30 6.23 6.88
C MET A 187 -7.44 7.01 5.58
N ALA A 188 -6.58 6.77 4.59
CA ALA A 188 -6.42 7.60 3.40
C ALA A 188 -7.05 7.00 2.12
N ALA A 189 -7.66 5.82 2.22
CA ALA A 189 -8.37 5.16 1.13
C ALA A 189 -9.89 5.27 1.29
N ALA A 190 -10.62 5.22 0.17
CA ALA A 190 -12.09 5.17 0.19
C ALA A 190 -12.63 3.79 0.56
N CYS A 191 -11.89 2.72 0.25
CA CYS A 191 -12.21 1.35 0.64
C CYS A 191 -10.95 0.60 1.13
N THR A 192 -10.96 0.17 2.38
CA THR A 192 -9.84 -0.52 3.03
C THR A 192 -10.12 -2.01 3.20
N ILE A 193 -9.27 -2.83 2.57
CA ILE A 193 -9.31 -4.29 2.55
C ILE A 193 -8.11 -4.82 3.32
N VAL A 194 -8.37 -5.64 4.33
CA VAL A 194 -7.34 -6.08 5.27
C VAL A 194 -7.29 -7.59 5.31
N GLN A 195 -6.13 -8.18 5.01
CA GLN A 195 -5.85 -9.55 5.37
C GLN A 195 -5.32 -9.61 6.81
N VAL A 196 -5.85 -10.52 7.62
CA VAL A 196 -5.43 -10.73 9.01
C VAL A 196 -4.99 -12.16 9.24
N SER A 197 -3.96 -12.36 10.05
CA SER A 197 -3.58 -13.72 10.46
C SER A 197 -4.64 -14.39 11.33
N ARG A 198 -5.41 -13.59 12.08
CA ARG A 198 -6.45 -14.06 12.99
C ARG A 198 -7.67 -13.14 12.92
N ALA A 199 -8.82 -13.68 12.56
CA ALA A 199 -10.10 -13.02 12.69
C ALA A 199 -10.77 -13.44 14.01
N VAL A 200 -11.19 -12.47 14.81
CA VAL A 200 -11.77 -12.73 16.14
C VAL A 200 -13.13 -12.04 16.31
N GLU A 201 -13.90 -12.44 17.30
CA GLU A 201 -15.16 -11.77 17.63
C GLU A 201 -14.92 -10.40 18.27
N ALA A 202 -15.83 -9.44 18.03
CA ALA A 202 -15.79 -8.14 18.67
C ALA A 202 -15.72 -8.28 20.21
N GLY A 203 -14.86 -7.46 20.83
CA GLY A 203 -14.56 -7.55 22.28
C GLY A 203 -13.41 -8.49 22.63
N SER A 204 -12.86 -9.24 21.67
CA SER A 204 -11.69 -10.11 21.88
C SER A 204 -10.35 -9.37 21.81
N ILE A 205 -10.34 -8.14 21.31
CA ILE A 205 -9.15 -7.27 21.27
C ILE A 205 -9.25 -6.28 22.43
N ASP A 206 -8.19 -6.19 23.24
CA ASP A 206 -8.08 -5.16 24.27
C ASP A 206 -8.13 -3.77 23.61
N PRO A 207 -9.11 -2.92 23.96
CA PRO A 207 -9.26 -1.58 23.38
C PRO A 207 -7.97 -0.73 23.41
N GLU A 208 -7.13 -0.86 24.45
CA GLU A 208 -5.87 -0.11 24.58
C GLU A 208 -4.78 -0.56 23.58
N THR A 209 -4.98 -1.71 22.95
CA THR A 209 -4.04 -2.28 21.97
C THR A 209 -4.51 -2.09 20.53
N VAL A 210 -5.71 -1.53 20.32
CA VAL A 210 -6.22 -1.22 18.98
C VAL A 210 -5.37 -0.13 18.35
N ILE A 211 -4.78 -0.43 17.20
CA ILE A 211 -3.92 0.49 16.47
C ILE A 211 -4.69 1.20 15.36
N THR A 212 -5.48 0.45 14.59
CA THR A 212 -6.36 0.99 13.56
C THR A 212 -7.79 0.75 14.01
N PRO A 213 -8.53 1.80 14.39
CA PRO A 213 -9.94 1.68 14.74
C PRO A 213 -10.74 1.18 13.53
N GLY A 214 -11.74 0.34 13.79
CA GLY A 214 -12.52 -0.31 12.74
C GLY A 214 -13.30 0.64 11.82
N ILE A 215 -13.43 1.92 12.16
CA ILE A 215 -14.04 2.93 11.27
C ILE A 215 -13.27 3.12 9.95
N PHE A 216 -11.97 2.80 9.92
CA PHE A 216 -11.12 2.93 8.73
C PHE A 216 -10.98 1.62 7.93
N VAL A 217 -11.75 0.60 8.27
CA VAL A 217 -11.68 -0.74 7.68
C VAL A 217 -13.03 -1.10 7.11
N ASP A 218 -13.09 -1.54 5.86
CA ASP A 218 -14.33 -1.94 5.20
C ASP A 218 -14.48 -3.45 5.16
N MET A 219 -13.38 -4.17 4.89
CA MET A 219 -13.38 -5.63 4.73
C MET A 219 -12.19 -6.29 5.43
N ILE A 220 -12.44 -7.41 6.10
CA ILE A 220 -11.41 -8.28 6.69
C ILE A 220 -11.49 -9.67 6.08
N VAL A 221 -10.38 -10.20 5.61
CA VAL A 221 -10.24 -11.60 5.17
C VAL A 221 -9.20 -12.30 6.03
N GLU A 222 -9.52 -13.50 6.54
CA GLU A 222 -8.58 -14.27 7.34
C GLU A 222 -7.62 -15.07 6.45
N VAL A 223 -6.32 -14.95 6.73
CA VAL A 223 -5.24 -15.70 6.10
C VAL A 223 -4.35 -16.26 7.22
N PRO A 224 -4.64 -17.46 7.78
CA PRO A 224 -4.00 -17.96 8.99
C PRO A 224 -2.48 -18.18 8.90
N SER A 225 -1.95 -18.36 7.69
CA SER A 225 -0.53 -18.62 7.44
C SER A 225 -0.04 -17.74 6.29
N PRO A 226 0.04 -16.42 6.49
CA PRO A 226 0.33 -15.50 5.41
C PRO A 226 1.81 -15.60 5.03
N GLN A 227 2.07 -15.69 3.75
CA GLN A 227 3.39 -15.77 3.16
C GLN A 227 4.20 -14.49 3.45
N GLN A 228 5.53 -14.64 3.37
CA GLN A 228 6.48 -13.56 3.51
C GLN A 228 7.26 -13.43 2.20
N GLU A 229 7.33 -12.22 1.66
CA GLU A 229 7.96 -11.96 0.36
C GLU A 229 9.41 -12.46 0.32
N GLU A 230 10.19 -12.25 1.38
CA GLU A 230 11.59 -12.69 1.43
C GLU A 230 11.73 -14.21 1.48
N ALA A 231 10.75 -14.92 2.06
CA ALA A 231 10.75 -16.39 2.08
C ALA A 231 10.45 -16.95 0.70
N LEU A 232 9.45 -16.40 0.00
CA LEU A 232 9.11 -16.74 -1.38
C LEU A 232 10.28 -16.45 -2.33
N ASN A 233 10.89 -15.27 -2.20
CA ASN A 233 12.05 -14.87 -3.00
C ASN A 233 13.26 -15.79 -2.79
N ARG A 234 13.56 -16.18 -1.54
CA ARG A 234 14.64 -17.16 -1.26
C ARG A 234 14.33 -18.55 -1.83
N ALA A 235 13.06 -18.91 -1.94
CA ALA A 235 12.62 -20.16 -2.55
C ALA A 235 12.59 -20.10 -4.09
N GLY A 236 12.84 -18.94 -4.70
CA GLY A 236 12.71 -18.76 -6.15
C GLY A 236 11.27 -18.90 -6.65
N ALA A 237 10.29 -18.49 -5.83
CA ALA A 237 8.88 -18.55 -6.22
C ALA A 237 8.54 -17.48 -7.27
N HIS A 238 7.55 -17.79 -8.11
CA HIS A 238 6.95 -16.92 -9.11
C HIS A 238 5.43 -16.91 -8.92
N HIS A 239 4.78 -15.79 -9.24
CA HIS A 239 3.33 -15.69 -9.30
C HIS A 239 2.89 -14.87 -10.52
N PRO A 240 1.92 -15.33 -11.32
CA PRO A 240 1.42 -16.71 -11.33
C PRO A 240 2.54 -17.72 -11.67
#